data_AF-A0AA37W8T8-F1
#
_entry.id   AF-A0AA37W8T8-F1
#
_cell.length_a   1.000
_cell.length_b   1.000
_cell.length_c   1.000
_cell.angle_alpha   90.00
_cell.angle_beta   90.00
_cell.angle_gamma   90.00
#
_symmetry.space_group_name_H-M   'P 1'
#
loop_
_entity.id
_entity.type
_entity.pdbx_description
1 polymer ?
#
loop_
_entity_poly.entity_id
_entity_poly.type
_entity_poly.pdbx_seq_one_letter_code
_entity_poly.pdbx_strand_id
1 'polypeptide(L)'
;MEPSPLETLIALREQELDLVERSFAEAVAREVAAEEKLTVAQAEILNEQRIASSPTADDGAVEAFSRWLPVGRQVVLEARERCREAAMDREAVRSALIAARAAMEAVKTLWEEQKEEERQTDLRKEQNVLDELAVRQFGRS
;
A
#
# COMPACT_ATOMS: atom_id res chain seq x y z
N MET A 1 -33.03 8.69 -6.31
CA MET A 1 -32.16 8.83 -7.49
C MET A 1 -31.11 7.76 -7.38
N GLU A 2 -30.98 6.92 -8.41
CA GLU A 2 -29.88 5.96 -8.47
C GLU A 2 -28.57 6.74 -8.66
N PRO A 3 -27.48 6.33 -8.00
CA PRO A 3 -26.18 6.97 -8.17
C PRO A 3 -25.77 6.88 -9.64
N SER A 4 -25.11 7.93 -10.13
CA SER A 4 -24.60 7.93 -11.49
C SER A 4 -23.57 6.78 -11.66
N PRO A 5 -23.38 6.24 -12.87
CA PRO A 5 -22.35 5.24 -13.11
C PRO A 5 -20.96 5.67 -12.63
N LEU A 6 -20.66 6.98 -12.71
CA LEU A 6 -19.38 7.52 -12.28
C LEU A 6 -19.28 7.63 -10.75
N GLU A 7 -20.35 8.00 -10.06
CA GLU A 7 -20.42 7.97 -8.59
C GLU A 7 -20.25 6.55 -8.04
N THR A 8 -20.86 5.58 -8.72
CA THR A 8 -20.70 4.15 -8.38
C THR A 8 -19.26 3.70 -8.58
N LEU A 9 -18.60 4.14 -9.66
CA LEU A 9 -17.20 3.82 -9.93
C LEU A 9 -16.25 4.47 -8.90
N ILE A 10 -16.51 5.72 -8.48
CA ILE A 10 -15.75 6.38 -7.41
C ILE A 10 -15.83 5.55 -6.12
N ALA A 11 -17.05 5.20 -5.69
CA ALA A 11 -17.24 4.42 -4.47
C ALA A 11 -16.52 3.06 -4.53
N LEU A 12 -16.51 2.40 -5.70
CA LEU A 12 -15.76 1.17 -5.91
C LEU A 12 -14.24 1.40 -5.77
N ARG A 13 -13.70 2.47 -6.37
CA ARG A 13 -12.27 2.79 -6.28
C ARG A 13 -11.83 3.18 -4.89
N GLU A 14 -12.68 3.85 -4.11
CA GLU A 14 -12.43 4.12 -2.70
C GLU A 14 -12.30 2.82 -1.90
N GLN A 15 -13.23 1.87 -2.09
CA GLN A 15 -13.18 0.57 -1.43
C GLN A 15 -11.93 -0.24 -1.81
N GLU A 16 -11.56 -0.24 -3.10
CA GLU A 16 -10.35 -0.90 -3.57
C GLU A 16 -9.09 -0.27 -2.96
N LEU A 17 -9.02 1.06 -2.92
CA LEU A 17 -7.88 1.78 -2.32
C LEU A 17 -7.76 1.45 -0.83
N ASP A 18 -8.86 1.50 -0.08
CA ASP A 18 -8.90 1.13 1.34
C ASP A 18 -8.40 -0.31 1.58
N LEU A 19 -8.83 -1.25 0.75
CA LEU A 19 -8.42 -2.66 0.87
C LEU A 19 -6.93 -2.85 0.59
N VAL A 20 -6.41 -2.17 -0.43
CA VAL A 20 -4.99 -2.25 -0.79
C VAL A 20 -4.12 -1.53 0.25
N GLU A 21 -4.58 -0.41 0.83
CA GLU A 21 -3.87 0.28 1.91
C GLU A 21 -3.76 -0.58 3.17
N ARG A 22 -4.83 -1.28 3.56
CA ARG A 22 -4.80 -2.26 4.66
C ARG A 22 -3.82 -3.40 4.36
N SER A 23 -3.90 -3.96 3.15
CA SER A 23 -3.01 -5.04 2.71
C SER A 23 -1.54 -4.60 2.72
N PHE A 24 -1.27 -3.35 2.35
CA PHE A 24 0.07 -2.78 2.37
C PHE A 24 0.58 -2.61 3.79
N ALA A 25 -0.25 -2.10 4.71
CA ALA A 25 0.10 -1.99 6.12
C ALA A 25 0.41 -3.37 6.74
N GLU A 26 -0.38 -4.39 6.42
CA GLU A 26 -0.13 -5.77 6.85
C GLU A 26 1.17 -6.33 6.28
N ALA A 27 1.50 -6.06 5.02
CA ALA A 27 2.76 -6.48 4.41
C ALA A 27 3.97 -5.80 5.08
N VAL A 28 3.88 -4.50 5.38
CA VAL A 28 4.92 -3.77 6.14
C VAL A 28 5.08 -4.36 7.54
N ALA A 29 3.98 -4.64 8.24
CA ALA A 29 4.05 -5.26 9.58
C ALA A 29 4.72 -6.65 9.53
N ARG A 30 4.46 -7.44 8.48
CA ARG A 30 5.13 -8.74 8.27
C ARG A 30 6.62 -8.61 8.00
N GLU A 31 7.04 -7.61 7.21
CA GLU A 31 8.45 -7.30 6.95
C GLU A 31 9.18 -6.95 8.26
N VAL A 32 8.63 -6.01 9.05
CA VAL A 32 9.19 -5.63 10.35
C VAL A 32 9.30 -6.83 11.29
N ALA A 33 8.25 -7.64 11.41
CA ALA A 33 8.27 -8.82 12.26
C ALA A 33 9.30 -9.88 11.80
N ALA A 34 9.59 -9.98 10.50
CA ALA A 34 10.63 -10.84 9.98
C ALA A 34 12.03 -10.31 10.33
N GLU A 35 12.26 -9.00 10.18
CA GLU A 35 13.51 -8.33 10.55
C GLU A 35 13.82 -8.42 12.05
N GLU A 36 12.80 -8.28 12.89
CA GLU A 36 12.93 -8.47 14.34
C GLU A 36 13.39 -9.91 14.66
N LYS A 37 12.76 -10.92 14.04
CA LYS A 37 13.17 -12.33 14.22
C LYS A 37 14.60 -12.59 13.76
N LEU A 38 15.01 -11.97 12.64
CA LEU A 38 16.39 -12.08 12.16
C LEU A 38 17.38 -11.47 13.17
N THR A 39 17.02 -10.32 13.74
CA THR A 39 17.83 -9.63 14.76
C THR A 39 17.95 -10.48 16.02
N VAL A 40 16.86 -11.07 16.50
CA VAL A 40 16.85 -11.99 17.65
C VAL A 40 17.74 -13.20 17.37
N ALA A 41 17.58 -13.88 16.22
CA ALA A 41 18.38 -15.04 15.87
C ALA A 41 19.89 -14.74 15.78
N GLN A 42 20.26 -13.56 15.28
CA GLN A 42 21.65 -13.11 15.25
C GLN A 42 22.18 -12.81 16.66
N ALA A 43 21.37 -12.16 17.50
CA ALA A 43 21.72 -11.87 18.88
C ALA A 43 21.91 -13.15 19.71
N GLU A 44 21.12 -14.20 19.46
CA GLU A 44 21.28 -15.51 20.10
C GLU A 44 22.64 -16.12 19.78
N ILE A 45 23.06 -16.12 18.51
CA ILE A 45 24.41 -16.61 18.14
C ILE A 45 25.50 -15.84 18.89
N LEU A 46 25.40 -14.51 18.94
CA LEU A 46 26.39 -13.68 19.63
C LEU A 46 26.40 -13.95 21.14
N ASN A 47 25.24 -14.17 21.75
CA ASN A 47 25.14 -14.49 23.17
C ASN A 47 25.75 -15.86 23.47
N GLU A 48 25.41 -16.89 22.70
CA GLU A 48 25.97 -18.23 22.86
C GLU A 48 27.49 -18.25 22.64
N GLN A 49 27.98 -17.51 21.64
CA GLN A 49 29.41 -17.32 21.41
C GLN A 49 30.08 -16.66 22.62
N ARG A 50 29.48 -15.59 23.17
CA ARG A 50 30.00 -14.87 24.34
C ARG A 50 30.10 -15.79 25.56
N ILE A 51 29.11 -16.66 25.78
CA ILE A 51 29.11 -17.64 26.88
C ILE A 51 30.26 -18.64 26.68
N ALA A 52 30.38 -19.23 25.49
CA ALA A 52 31.42 -20.20 25.18
C ALA A 52 32.85 -19.60 25.20
N SER A 53 33.00 -18.30 24.89
CA SER A 53 34.28 -17.60 24.94
C SER A 53 34.61 -16.99 26.31
N SER A 54 33.77 -17.19 27.34
CA SER A 54 34.01 -16.64 28.67
C SER A 54 35.31 -17.21 29.28
N PRO A 55 36.12 -16.40 29.99
CA PRO A 55 37.29 -16.91 30.71
C PRO A 55 36.97 -17.99 31.77
N THR A 56 35.70 -18.09 32.17
CA THR A 56 35.19 -19.08 33.12
C THR A 56 34.49 -20.25 32.45
N ALA A 57 34.41 -20.29 31.12
CA ALA A 57 33.80 -21.39 30.39
C ALA A 57 34.69 -22.63 30.49
N ASP A 58 34.06 -23.78 30.68
CA ASP A 58 34.74 -25.07 30.60
C ASP A 58 34.68 -25.64 29.18
N ASP A 59 35.43 -26.71 28.93
CA ASP A 59 35.42 -27.42 27.64
C ASP A 59 34.00 -27.91 27.27
N GLY A 60 33.16 -28.20 28.27
CA GLY A 60 31.77 -28.59 28.08
C GLY A 60 30.92 -27.49 27.42
N ALA A 61 31.06 -26.24 27.85
CA ALA A 61 30.39 -25.10 27.23
C ALA A 61 30.82 -24.87 25.78
N VAL A 62 32.13 -25.05 25.48
CA VAL A 62 32.67 -24.93 24.12
C VAL A 62 32.17 -26.06 23.21
N GLU A 63 32.12 -27.29 23.70
CA GLU A 63 31.54 -28.41 22.96
C GLU A 63 30.03 -28.24 22.72
N ALA A 64 29.29 -27.78 23.72
CA ALA A 64 27.86 -27.52 23.60
C ALA A 64 27.57 -26.46 22.53
N PHE A 65 28.32 -25.35 22.54
CA PHE A 65 28.23 -24.32 21.50
C PHE A 65 28.58 -24.87 20.11
N SER A 66 29.64 -25.67 20.00
CA SER A 66 30.06 -26.26 18.72
C SER A 66 28.98 -27.19 18.13
N ARG A 67 28.27 -27.94 18.98
CA ARG A 67 27.14 -28.79 18.55
C ARG A 67 25.90 -27.98 18.19
N TRP A 68 25.65 -26.87 18.87
CA TRP A 68 24.48 -26.01 18.62
C TRP A 68 24.66 -25.09 17.41
N LEU A 69 25.87 -24.60 17.14
CA LEU A 69 26.14 -23.58 16.12
C LEU A 69 25.57 -23.88 14.72
N PRO A 70 25.61 -25.12 14.19
CA PRO A 70 24.97 -25.43 12.91
C PRO A 70 23.48 -25.14 12.91
N VAL A 71 22.78 -25.46 14.00
CA VAL A 71 21.34 -25.20 14.18
C VAL A 71 21.08 -23.70 14.25
N GLY A 72 21.85 -22.97 15.08
CA GLY A 72 21.73 -21.51 15.17
C GLY A 72 21.94 -20.80 13.82
N ARG A 73 22.93 -21.25 13.03
CA ARG A 73 23.16 -20.74 11.67
C ARG A 73 22.00 -21.02 10.73
N GLN A 74 21.40 -22.21 10.83
CA GLN A 74 20.23 -22.54 10.02
C GLN A 74 19.03 -21.66 10.36
N VAL A 75 18.78 -21.38 11.65
CA VAL A 75 17.73 -20.45 12.09
C VAL A 75 17.95 -19.05 11.50
N VAL A 76 19.19 -18.55 11.49
CA VAL A 76 19.50 -17.25 10.86
C VAL A 76 19.28 -17.28 9.35
N LEU A 77 19.62 -18.37 8.66
CA LEU A 77 19.37 -18.51 7.23
C LEU A 77 17.86 -18.50 6.92
N GLU A 78 17.07 -19.26 7.68
CA GLU A 78 15.61 -19.29 7.55
C GLU A 78 14.98 -17.91 7.84
N ALA A 79 15.47 -17.20 8.87
CA ALA A 79 15.02 -15.85 9.16
C ALA A 79 15.35 -14.87 8.03
N ARG A 80 16.54 -14.97 7.42
CA ARG A 80 16.92 -14.16 6.25
C ARG A 80 16.02 -14.42 5.05
N GLU A 81 15.69 -15.67 4.78
CA GLU A 81 14.80 -16.01 3.66
C GLU A 81 13.40 -15.43 3.91
N ARG A 82 12.88 -15.53 5.14
CA ARG A 82 11.60 -14.90 5.49
C ARG A 82 11.62 -13.38 5.34
N CYS A 83 12.72 -12.70 5.67
CA CYS A 83 12.86 -11.27 5.40
C CYS A 83 12.78 -10.98 3.90
N ARG A 84 13.44 -11.80 3.07
CA ARG A 84 13.41 -11.66 1.61
C ARG A 84 12.01 -11.87 1.05
N GLU A 85 11.32 -12.92 1.48
CA GLU A 85 9.93 -13.21 1.09
C GLU A 85 9.00 -12.04 1.49
N ALA A 86 9.11 -11.56 2.73
CA ALA A 86 8.29 -10.44 3.20
C ALA A 86 8.56 -9.13 2.44
N ALA A 87 9.82 -8.86 2.08
CA ALA A 87 10.18 -7.71 1.26
C ALA A 87 9.61 -7.81 -0.17
N MET A 88 9.62 -9.02 -0.76
CA MET A 88 9.00 -9.27 -2.07
C MET A 88 7.48 -9.08 -2.02
N ASP A 89 6.83 -9.61 -0.99
CA ASP A 89 5.39 -9.44 -0.75
C ASP A 89 5.03 -7.95 -0.62
N ARG A 90 5.79 -7.19 0.19
CA ARG A 90 5.59 -5.75 0.35
C ARG A 90 5.69 -5.03 -1.00
N GLU A 91 6.68 -5.35 -1.82
CA GLU A 91 6.87 -4.68 -3.10
C GLU A 91 5.77 -5.02 -4.12
N ALA A 92 5.25 -6.25 -4.10
CA ALA A 92 4.10 -6.65 -4.89
C ALA A 92 2.85 -5.83 -4.51
N VAL A 93 2.56 -5.72 -3.21
CA VAL A 93 1.42 -4.94 -2.72
C VAL A 93 1.61 -3.43 -2.95
N ARG A 94 2.85 -2.93 -2.84
CA ARG A 94 3.19 -1.53 -3.16
C ARG A 94 2.85 -1.18 -4.60
N SER A 95 3.15 -2.09 -5.53
CA SER A 95 2.84 -1.91 -6.95
C SER A 95 1.32 -1.81 -7.16
N ALA A 96 0.55 -2.66 -6.48
CA ALA A 96 -0.92 -2.59 -6.49
C ALA A 96 -1.44 -1.27 -5.89
N LEU A 97 -0.83 -0.76 -4.81
CA LEU A 97 -1.21 0.51 -4.19
C LEU A 97 -1.00 1.69 -5.13
N ILE A 98 0.12 1.72 -5.86
CA ILE A 98 0.40 2.76 -6.86
C ILE A 98 -0.67 2.71 -7.96
N ALA A 99 -1.00 1.52 -8.46
CA ALA A 99 -2.03 1.34 -9.48
C ALA A 99 -3.42 1.77 -8.99
N ALA A 100 -3.81 1.40 -7.77
CA ALA A 100 -5.09 1.79 -7.17
C ALA A 100 -5.20 3.32 -7.03
N ARG A 101 -4.13 3.99 -6.58
CA ARG A 101 -4.09 5.46 -6.48
C ARG A 101 -4.21 6.14 -7.84
N ALA A 102 -3.50 5.63 -8.85
CA ALA A 102 -3.58 6.15 -10.21
C ALA A 102 -5.00 5.97 -10.79
N ALA A 103 -5.63 4.81 -10.56
CA ALA A 103 -7.00 4.56 -10.99
C ALA A 103 -8.01 5.49 -10.30
N MET A 104 -7.86 5.72 -8.99
CA MET A 104 -8.70 6.67 -8.26
C MET A 104 -8.55 8.09 -8.80
N GLU A 105 -7.32 8.54 -9.05
CA GLU A 105 -7.06 9.87 -9.60
C GLU A 105 -7.70 10.05 -10.99
N ALA A 106 -7.56 9.05 -11.86
CA ALA A 106 -8.18 9.09 -13.18
C ALA A 106 -9.71 9.22 -13.11
N VAL A 107 -10.36 8.52 -12.19
CA VAL A 107 -11.82 8.63 -12.00
C VAL A 107 -12.23 9.99 -11.44
N LYS A 108 -11.44 10.57 -10.53
CA LYS A 108 -11.67 11.93 -10.04
C LYS A 108 -11.57 12.96 -11.15
N THR A 109 -10.55 12.87 -12.01
CA THR A 109 -10.40 13.75 -13.17
C THR A 109 -11.61 13.66 -14.08
N LEU A 110 -12.08 12.45 -14.42
CA LEU A 110 -13.28 12.26 -15.23
C LEU A 110 -14.53 12.88 -14.60
N TRP A 111 -14.65 12.82 -13.28
CA TRP A 111 -15.77 13.41 -12.55
C TRP A 111 -15.74 14.95 -12.57
N GLU A 112 -14.56 15.55 -12.44
CA GLU A 112 -14.39 17.00 -12.59
C GLU A 112 -14.71 17.46 -14.02
N GLU A 113 -14.27 16.72 -15.03
CA GLU A 113 -14.57 16.97 -16.45
C GLU A 113 -16.08 16.92 -16.71
N GLN A 114 -16.76 15.85 -16.26
CA GLN A 114 -18.21 15.72 -16.43
C GLN A 114 -18.97 16.87 -15.77
N LYS A 115 -18.58 17.26 -14.56
CA LYS A 115 -19.21 18.36 -13.82
C LYS A 115 -19.04 19.69 -14.54
N GLU A 116 -17.87 19.93 -15.14
CA GLU A 116 -17.64 21.14 -15.93
C GLU A 116 -18.44 21.11 -17.24
N GLU A 117 -18.56 19.97 -17.93
CA GLU A 117 -19.40 19.83 -19.11
C GLU A 117 -20.89 20.09 -18.83
N GLU A 118 -21.40 19.57 -17.72
CA GLU A 118 -22.78 19.83 -17.26
C GLU A 118 -22.99 21.32 -17.01
N ARG A 119 -22.05 21.97 -16.30
CA ARG A 119 -22.08 23.41 -16.05
C ARG A 119 -22.07 24.23 -17.34
N GLN A 120 -21.21 23.89 -18.29
CA GLN A 120 -21.14 24.58 -19.59
C GLN A 120 -22.42 24.38 -20.40
N THR A 121 -23.02 23.20 -20.31
CA THR A 121 -24.29 22.89 -20.98
C THR A 121 -25.43 23.72 -20.40
N ASP A 122 -25.48 23.89 -19.07
CA ASP A 122 -26.51 24.71 -18.43
C ASP A 122 -26.33 26.20 -18.74
N LEU A 123 -25.11 26.72 -18.73
CA LEU A 123 -24.81 28.09 -19.17
C LEU A 123 -25.25 28.33 -20.63
N ARG A 124 -25.02 27.36 -21.53
CA ARG A 124 -25.48 27.44 -22.93
C ARG A 124 -27.01 27.45 -23.03
N LYS A 125 -27.72 26.66 -22.22
CA LYS A 125 -29.19 26.68 -22.18
C LYS A 125 -29.70 28.04 -21.70
N GLU A 126 -29.11 28.59 -20.65
CA GLU A 126 -29.45 29.92 -20.13
C GLU A 126 -29.23 31.00 -21.20
N GLN A 127 -28.07 30.98 -21.88
CA GLN A 127 -27.77 31.91 -22.96
C GLN A 127 -28.79 31.81 -24.10
N ASN A 128 -29.11 30.60 -24.57
CA ASN A 128 -30.10 30.40 -25.63
C ASN A 128 -31.49 30.94 -25.26
N VAL A 129 -31.91 30.78 -24.00
CA VAL A 129 -33.19 31.33 -23.52
C VAL A 129 -33.16 32.87 -23.53
N LEU A 130 -32.06 33.49 -23.11
CA LEU A 130 -31.90 34.95 -23.14
C LEU A 130 -31.90 35.48 -24.59
N ASP A 131 -31.21 34.80 -25.50
CA ASP A 131 -31.15 35.16 -26.92
C ASP A 131 -32.54 35.06 -27.57
N GLU A 132 -33.30 33.99 -27.29
CA GLU A 132 -34.68 33.85 -27.77
C GLU A 132 -35.60 34.99 -27.27
N LEU A 133 -35.47 35.36 -26.00
CA LEU A 133 -36.22 36.48 -25.42
C LEU A 133 -35.86 37.80 -26.08
N ALA A 134 -34.57 38.06 -26.31
CA ALA A 134 -34.09 39.25 -27.01
C ALA A 134 -34.64 39.34 -28.44
N VAL A 135 -34.59 38.24 -29.20
CA VAL A 135 -35.15 38.20 -30.57
C VAL A 135 -36.65 38.49 -30.56
N ARG A 136 -37.42 37.95 -29.61
CA ARG A 136 -38.87 38.21 -29.51
C ARG A 136 -39.19 39.66 -29.12
N GLN A 137 -38.35 40.28 -28.29
CA GLN A 137 -38.57 41.64 -27.79
C GLN A 137 -38.16 42.71 -28.81
N PHE A 138 -37.05 42.50 -29.52
CA PHE A 138 -36.51 43.47 -30.48
C PHE A 138 -36.90 43.21 -31.95
N GLY A 139 -37.40 42.01 -32.28
CA GLY A 139 -37.90 41.67 -33.62
C GLY A 139 -39.36 42.05 -33.91
N ARG A 140 -40.03 42.74 -32.97
CA ARG A 140 -41.41 43.25 -33.12
C ARG A 140 -41.50 44.76 -33.38
N SER A 141 -40.36 45.43 -33.55
CA SER A 141 -40.25 46.83 -34.03
C SER A 141 -40.00 46.84 -35.53
#